data_AF-A0A7Y6KJ67-F1
#
_entry.id   AF-A0A7Y6KJ67-F1
#
_cell.length_a   1.000
_cell.length_b   1.000
_cell.length_c   1.000
_cell.angle_alpha   90.00
_cell.angle_beta   90.00
_cell.angle_gamma   90.00
#
_symmetry.space_group_name_H-M   'P 1'
#
loop_
_entity.id
_entity.type
_entity.pdbx_description
1 polymer ?
#
loop_
_entity_poly.entity_id
_entity_poly.type
_entity_poly.pdbx_seq_one_letter_code
_entity_poly.pdbx_strand_id
1 'polypeptide(L)' 'MICARCDKAIRPGEKYDRTPIHGNSGAQFDVLRHLDCPSRRRHARR' A
#
# COMPACT_ATOMS: atom_id res chain seq x y z
N MET A 1 -0.46 -4.57 10.67
CA MET A 1 -0.29 -3.52 9.64
C MET A 1 -1.06 -3.99 8.40
N ILE A 2 -1.91 -3.16 7.77
CA ILE A 2 -2.79 -3.59 6.66
C ILE A 2 -2.32 -2.93 5.37
N CYS A 3 -2.32 -3.67 4.26
CA CYS A 3 -2.00 -3.12 2.95
C CYS A 3 -3.18 -2.33 2.38
N ALA A 4 -3.00 -1.03 2.18
CA ALA A 4 -3.98 -0.12 1.59
C ALA A 4 -4.28 -0.37 0.08
N ARG A 5 -3.79 -1.47 -0.50
CA ARG A 5 -4.02 -1.83 -1.92
C ARG A 5 -4.82 -3.13 -2.09
N CYS A 6 -4.66 -4.09 -1.19
CA CYS A 6 -5.33 -5.38 -1.27
C CYS A 6 -6.11 -5.73 0.01
N ASP A 7 -6.12 -4.83 0.99
CA ASP A 7 -6.79 -4.96 2.30
C ASP A 7 -6.38 -6.20 3.10
N LYS A 8 -5.26 -6.83 2.72
CA LYS A 8 -4.68 -7.95 3.45
C LYS A 8 -3.68 -7.46 4.49
N ALA A 9 -3.57 -8.21 5.59
CA ALA A 9 -2.54 -7.97 6.59
C ALA A 9 -1.14 -8.13 5.98
N ILE A 10 -0.25 -7.20 6.31
CA ILE A 10 1.19 -7.28 6.10
C ILE A 10 1.76 -8.00 7.32
N ARG A 11 2.35 -9.18 7.11
CA ARG A 11 2.93 -9.98 8.20
C ARG A 11 4.26 -9.37 8.68
N PRO A 12 4.63 -9.54 9.96
CA PRO A 12 5.95 -9.15 10.44
C PRO A 12 7.04 -9.90 9.66
N GLY A 13 7.98 -9.17 9.07
CA GLY A 13 9.02 -9.70 8.19
C GLY A 13 8.71 -9.61 6.68
N GLU A 14 7.48 -9.30 6.29
CA GLU A 14 7.18 -8.98 4.89
C GLU A 14 7.66 -7.58 4.52
N LYS A 15 8.22 -7.44 3.32
CA LYS A 15 8.61 -6.12 2.79
C LYS A 15 7.36 -5.32 2.43
N TYR A 16 7.32 -4.08 2.90
CA TYR A 16 6.27 -3.13 2.59
C TYR A 16 6.85 -1.79 2.14
N ASP A 17 6.06 -1.11 1.31
CA ASP A 17 6.26 0.27 0.90
C ASP A 17 5.41 1.17 1.79
N ARG A 18 5.98 2.31 2.21
CA ARG A 18 5.27 3.37 2.94
C ARG A 18 5.19 4.58 2.02
N THR A 19 3.99 4.83 1.49
CA THR A 19 3.74 6.01 0.65
C THR A 19 3.09 7.11 1.50
N PRO A 20 3.68 8.30 1.63
CA PRO A 20 2.97 9.43 2.20
C PRO A 20 1.88 9.90 1.22
N ILE A 21 0.65 10.05 1.70
CA ILE A 21 -0.45 10.64 0.94
C ILE A 21 -0.79 11.98 1.56
N HIS A 22 -0.73 13.01 0.72
CA HIS A 22 -1.22 14.34 1.05
C HIS A 22 -2.74 14.35 0.87
N GLY A 23 -3.47 14.45 1.98
CA GLY A 23 -4.90 14.73 1.95
C GLY A 23 -5.16 16.17 1.55
N ASN A 24 -6.32 16.40 0.91
CA ASN A 24 -6.75 17.73 0.46
C ASN A 24 -6.95 18.75 1.61
N SER A 25 -6.89 18.29 2.86
CA SER A 25 -7.06 19.10 4.07
C SER A 25 -5.75 19.43 4.78
N GLY A 26 -4.59 19.28 4.11
CA GLY A 26 -3.26 19.48 4.70
C GLY A 26 -2.80 18.37 5.64
N ALA A 27 -3.66 17.38 5.90
CA ALA A 27 -3.31 16.20 6.68
C ALA A 27 -2.48 15.24 5.82
N GLN A 28 -1.33 14.83 6.34
CA GLN A 28 -0.47 13.82 5.73
C GLN A 28 -0.71 12.50 6.45
N PHE A 29 -1.07 11.46 5.68
CA PHE A 29 -1.23 10.12 6.22
C PHE A 29 -0.33 9.16 5.46
N ASP A 30 0.36 8.31 6.20
CA ASP A 30 1.17 7.27 5.63
C ASP A 30 0.32 6.04 5.31
N VAL A 31 0.30 5.65 4.03
CA VAL A 31 -0.30 4.39 3.63
C VAL A 31 0.75 3.32 3.45
N LEU A 32 0.44 2.14 3.96
CA LEU A 32 1.34 0.98 3.94
C LEU A 32 0.85 0.00 2.89
N ARG A 33 1.75 -0.53 2.08
CA ARG A 33 1.43 -1.43 0.97
C ARG A 33 2.44 -2.56 0.93
N HIS A 34 2.05 -3.79 0.59
CA HIS A 34 3.06 -4.83 0.31
C HIS A 34 3.96 -4.36 -0.85
N LEU A 35 5.28 -4.59 -0.71
CA LEU A 35 6.25 -4.23 -1.76
C LEU A 35 5.94 -4.99 -3.06
N ASP A 36 5.62 -6.28 -2.93
CA ASP A 36 5.14 -7.15 -4.02
C ASP A 36 3.63 -7.44 -3.86
N CYS A 37 2.82 -6.39 -3.76
CA CYS A 37 1.38 -6.56 -3.60
C CYS A 37 0.77 -7.33 -4.79
N PRO A 38 -0.01 -8.41 -4.55
CA PRO A 38 -0.62 -9.20 -5.63
C PRO A 38 -1.59 -8.37 -6.48
N SER A 39 -2.27 -7.37 -5.88
CA SER A 39 -3.12 -6.43 -6.60
C SER A 39 -2.34 -5.53 -7.57
N ARG A 40 -1.02 -5.35 -7.40
CA ARG A 40 -0.16 -4.60 -8.33
C ARG A 40 -0.02 -5.30 -9.68
N ARG A 41 -0.04 -6.64 -9.69
CA ARG A 41 0.18 -7.44 -10.91
C ARG A 41 -1.02 -7.45 -11.87
N ARG A 42 -2.17 -6.84 -11.53
CA ARG A 42 -3.35 -6.78 -12.41
C ARG A 42 -3.46 -5.55 -13.31
N HIS A 43 -2.46 -4.67 -13.36
CA HIS A 43 -2.42 -3.56 -14.33
C HIS A 43 -1.39 -3.79 -15.46
N ALA A 44 -1.08 -5.05 -15.79
CA ALA A 44 -0.51 -5.35 -17.10
C ALA A 44 -1.61 -5.12 -18.16
N ARG A 45 -1.66 -3.88 -18.65
CA ARG A 45 -2.25 -3.37 -19.90
C ARG A 45 -3.31 -4.27 -20.56
N ARG A 46 -4.56 -3.82 -20.54
CA ARG A 46 -5.52 -4.18 -21.58
C ARG A 46 -6.00 -2.89 -22.24
#